data_AF-A0A9E3W8W5-F1
#
_entry.id   AF-A0A9E3W8W5-F1
#
_cell.length_a   1.000
_cell.length_b   1.000
_cell.length_c   1.000
_cell.angle_alpha   90.00
_cell.angle_beta   90.00
_cell.angle_gamma   90.00
#
_symmetry.space_group_name_H-M   'P 1'
#
loop_
_entity.id
_entity.type
_entity.pdbx_description
1 polymer ?
#
loop_
_entity_poly.entity_id
_entity_poly.type
_entity_poly.pdbx_seq_one_letter_code
_entity_poly.pdbx_strand_id
1 'polypeptide(L)'
;LKTWPLALLSILLGTCLAGFFWIPAVFEHDLVRWIERPALLRMSVTALFSPLDPLDLNALIPEPQMTLGRTIVPITILAAVSIVLTGKRSLIHGLFVLAAGGFLLLGIGPFPRATWLLGCASLCLAVGAAALVPVRIHFPPKWRRIYPAFLLTLALILALPVLQVPHWPSTFGDIQPIDQITYEQQGAGIAVLPGGYPLPLTLPEILPPNRLLLSGYEADNIIKIIPAQATNRSQINLISHETHRVRYQVAANVRTPVNMLTAFFPGWQAFAAGQSIPLAADARTGLMTFDIPPMNGELVVTLGPTSVRQWAWIISGGAVFMLLALTGWRARRPHEHLLEGDLLGAPEARLLSLIVGAFALITVIFTTPNSPVNLYAPPGYGLQNAIPARFDTNVGLEILGYDVDGTEARPGDSVQVTLYWQALRTLAANYQVQITLADYVTGTPYFQTALHAPGDYPTSRWRTYLYVKDTDRIQLPDSLPFGTYEISVDVFDCSPACGNRLTFFNANGQNVGQTLVLPVHLDVVP
;
A
#
# COMPACT_ATOMS: atom_id res chain seq x y z
N LEU A 1 -7.27 -35.49 27.20
CA LEU A 1 -6.29 -34.48 27.66
C LEU A 1 -6.74 -33.10 27.20
N LYS A 2 -6.71 -32.08 28.07
CA LYS A 2 -7.14 -30.71 27.73
C LYS A 2 -6.34 -30.22 26.53
N THR A 3 -7.01 -29.86 25.43
CA THR A 3 -6.41 -29.43 24.14
C THR A 3 -5.88 -27.99 24.17
N TRP A 4 -6.31 -27.20 25.16
CA TRP A 4 -5.91 -25.80 25.37
C TRP A 4 -4.40 -25.54 25.56
N PRO A 5 -3.64 -26.30 26.38
CA PRO A 5 -2.20 -26.10 26.50
C PRO A 5 -1.43 -26.29 25.18
N LEU A 6 -1.86 -27.23 24.33
CA LEU A 6 -1.25 -27.43 23.01
C LEU A 6 -1.58 -26.28 22.05
N ALA A 7 -2.80 -25.74 22.12
CA ALA A 7 -3.19 -24.57 21.34
C ALA A 7 -2.36 -23.35 21.77
N LEU A 8 -2.21 -23.11 23.07
CA LEU A 8 -1.39 -22.02 23.62
C LEU A 8 0.08 -22.16 23.22
N LEU A 9 0.64 -23.37 23.32
CA LEU A 9 2.01 -23.65 22.87
C LEU A 9 2.17 -23.37 21.37
N SER A 10 1.17 -23.72 20.55
CA SER A 10 1.21 -23.47 19.11
C SER A 10 1.18 -21.97 18.78
N ILE A 11 0.35 -21.20 19.50
CA ILE A 11 0.30 -19.74 19.37
C ILE A 11 1.64 -19.13 19.79
N LEU A 12 2.17 -19.52 20.96
CA LEU A 12 3.46 -19.05 21.47
C LEU A 12 4.58 -19.34 20.46
N LEU A 13 4.66 -20.58 19.96
CA LEU A 13 5.69 -20.99 19.03
C LEU A 13 5.56 -20.25 17.69
N GLY A 14 4.33 -20.02 17.20
CA GLY A 14 4.07 -19.17 16.05
C GLY A 14 4.50 -17.71 16.26
N THR A 15 4.21 -17.13 17.44
CA THR A 15 4.64 -15.77 17.77
C THR A 15 6.16 -15.65 17.87
N CYS A 16 6.84 -16.63 18.45
CA CYS A 16 8.31 -16.67 18.52
C CYS A 16 8.94 -16.88 17.14
N LEU A 17 8.31 -17.66 16.26
CA LEU A 17 8.78 -17.89 14.89
C LEU A 17 8.84 -16.58 14.08
N ALA A 18 7.87 -15.69 14.28
CA ALA A 18 7.86 -14.35 13.68
C ALA A 18 8.69 -13.31 14.47
N GLY A 19 9.34 -13.72 15.57
CA GLY A 19 10.09 -12.86 16.50
C GLY A 19 11.12 -11.97 15.82
N PHE A 20 11.87 -12.49 14.84
CA PHE A 20 12.88 -11.75 14.07
C PHE A 20 12.33 -10.47 13.42
N PHE A 21 11.02 -10.42 13.13
CA PHE A 21 10.37 -9.29 12.49
C PHE A 21 9.72 -8.33 13.50
N TRP A 22 8.87 -8.84 14.40
CA TRP A 22 8.08 -7.96 15.28
C TRP A 22 8.85 -7.47 16.52
N ILE A 23 9.83 -8.24 17.02
CA ILE A 23 10.60 -7.83 18.22
C ILE A 23 11.38 -6.54 17.92
N PRO A 24 12.18 -6.44 16.84
CA PRO A 24 12.83 -5.17 16.51
C PRO A 24 11.82 -4.05 16.28
N ALA A 25 10.70 -4.32 15.60
CA ALA A 25 9.68 -3.29 15.34
C ALA A 25 9.10 -2.66 16.63
N VAL A 26 8.98 -3.44 17.72
CA VAL A 26 8.47 -2.97 19.01
C VAL A 26 9.57 -2.33 19.85
N PHE A 27 10.71 -3.00 20.01
CA PHE A 27 11.76 -2.56 20.93
C PHE A 27 12.71 -1.50 20.33
N GLU A 28 12.75 -1.38 19.01
CA GLU A 28 13.52 -0.34 18.29
C GLU A 28 12.60 0.76 17.74
N HIS A 29 11.32 0.79 18.13
CA HIS A 29 10.37 1.76 17.62
C HIS A 29 10.85 3.20 17.83
N ASP A 30 11.40 3.49 19.02
CA ASP A 30 11.88 4.82 19.40
C ASP A 30 13.20 5.23 18.72
N LEU A 31 13.85 4.31 17.98
CA LEU A 31 15.06 4.63 17.21
C LEU A 31 14.75 5.36 15.91
N VAL A 32 13.49 5.34 15.47
CA VAL A 32 13.02 6.01 14.26
C VAL A 32 11.84 6.90 14.60
N ARG A 33 11.82 8.09 14.02
CA ARG A 33 10.65 8.95 14.02
C ARG A 33 9.77 8.56 12.84
N TRP A 34 8.51 8.24 13.12
CA TRP A 34 7.51 7.98 12.09
C TRP A 34 6.87 9.29 11.67
N ILE A 35 7.11 9.70 10.43
CA ILE A 35 6.41 10.84 9.84
C ILE A 35 5.12 10.33 9.24
N GLU A 36 3.98 10.69 9.86
CA GLU A 36 2.68 10.38 9.30
C GLU A 36 2.49 11.13 7.98
N ARG A 37 1.88 10.43 7.02
CA ARG A 37 1.45 10.98 5.74
C ARG A 37 -0.07 10.79 5.63
N PRO A 38 -0.80 11.72 4.99
CA PRO A 38 -2.22 11.55 4.78
C PRO A 38 -2.46 10.25 3.98
N ALA A 39 -3.01 9.25 4.66
CA ALA A 39 -3.27 7.95 4.06
C ALA A 39 -4.50 8.03 3.15
N LEU A 40 -4.33 7.57 1.90
CA LEU A 40 -5.39 7.61 0.89
C LEU A 40 -6.51 6.60 1.17
N LEU A 41 -6.21 5.52 1.89
CA LEU A 41 -7.12 4.41 2.11
C LEU A 41 -7.32 4.13 3.61
N ARG A 42 -8.58 3.99 4.01
CA ARG A 42 -8.99 3.64 5.37
C ARG A 42 -10.06 2.55 5.34
N MET A 43 -9.97 1.62 6.27
CA MET A 43 -11.06 0.70 6.53
C MET A 43 -12.19 1.43 7.26
N SER A 44 -13.41 1.23 6.81
CA SER A 44 -14.61 1.75 7.47
C SER A 44 -15.65 0.65 7.59
N VAL A 45 -16.52 0.76 8.60
CA VAL A 45 -17.58 -0.23 8.83
C VAL A 45 -18.49 -0.33 7.60
N THR A 46 -18.87 0.81 7.01
CA THR A 46 -19.77 0.85 5.85
C THR A 46 -19.13 0.24 4.60
N ALA A 47 -17.85 0.54 4.35
CA ALA A 47 -17.12 -0.04 3.21
C ALA A 47 -16.95 -1.57 3.34
N LEU A 48 -16.80 -2.10 4.55
CA LEU A 48 -16.57 -3.53 4.75
C LEU A 48 -17.70 -4.41 4.19
N PHE A 49 -18.93 -3.90 4.19
CA PHE A 49 -20.13 -4.59 3.75
C PHE A 49 -20.61 -4.14 2.35
N SER A 50 -19.85 -3.29 1.65
CA SER A 50 -20.18 -2.87 0.29
C SER A 50 -20.11 -4.06 -0.68
N PRO A 51 -20.82 -4.03 -1.82
CA PRO A 51 -20.56 -5.01 -2.88
C PRO A 51 -19.11 -4.88 -3.38
N LEU A 52 -18.59 -5.97 -3.94
CA LEU A 52 -17.38 -5.95 -4.76
C LEU A 52 -17.79 -5.45 -6.14
N ASP A 53 -17.20 -4.34 -6.57
CA ASP A 53 -17.47 -3.77 -7.89
C ASP A 53 -16.52 -4.40 -8.92
N PRO A 54 -16.97 -4.65 -10.16
CA PRO A 54 -16.10 -5.15 -11.19
C PRO A 54 -15.03 -4.11 -11.55
N LEU A 55 -13.83 -4.57 -11.88
CA LEU A 55 -12.71 -3.69 -12.21
C LEU A 55 -12.91 -3.08 -13.60
N ASP A 56 -12.86 -1.75 -13.68
CA ASP A 56 -12.84 -1.04 -14.96
C ASP A 56 -11.41 -0.98 -15.51
N LEU A 57 -11.12 -1.75 -16.55
CA LEU A 57 -9.79 -1.79 -17.17
C LEU A 57 -9.41 -0.48 -17.90
N ASN A 58 -10.36 0.43 -18.10
CA ASN A 58 -10.06 1.76 -18.62
C ASN A 58 -9.63 2.76 -17.54
N ALA A 59 -9.75 2.40 -16.26
CA ALA A 59 -9.12 3.15 -15.19
C ALA A 59 -7.61 2.88 -15.22
N LEU A 60 -6.80 3.94 -15.33
CA LEU A 60 -5.34 3.84 -15.28
C LEU A 60 -4.87 3.34 -13.91
N ILE A 61 -5.54 3.79 -12.85
CA ILE A 61 -5.20 3.53 -11.45
C ILE A 61 -6.46 3.01 -10.75
N PRO A 62 -6.77 1.71 -10.88
CA PRO A 62 -7.91 1.16 -10.17
C PRO A 62 -7.68 1.22 -8.66
N GLU A 63 -8.58 1.86 -7.94
CA GLU A 63 -8.53 1.94 -6.48
C GLU A 63 -8.80 0.55 -5.86
N PRO A 64 -8.03 0.14 -4.84
CA PRO A 64 -8.29 -1.11 -4.15
C PRO A 64 -9.56 -1.01 -3.31
N GLN A 65 -10.44 -1.99 -3.43
CA GLN A 65 -11.72 -2.02 -2.73
C GLN A 65 -11.54 -2.57 -1.29
N MET A 66 -11.83 -1.74 -0.29
CA MET A 66 -11.70 -2.09 1.13
C MET A 66 -12.93 -2.81 1.68
N THR A 67 -13.37 -3.87 0.99
CA THR A 67 -14.60 -4.61 1.29
C THR A 67 -14.36 -6.11 1.42
N LEU A 68 -15.16 -6.77 2.26
CA LEU A 68 -15.28 -8.24 2.27
C LEU A 68 -16.30 -8.73 1.22
N GLY A 69 -17.05 -7.80 0.62
CA GLY A 69 -18.18 -8.12 -0.23
C GLY A 69 -19.41 -8.55 0.59
N ARG A 70 -20.59 -8.36 -0.01
CA ARG A 70 -21.90 -8.77 0.57
C ARG A 70 -22.06 -10.28 0.75
N THR A 71 -21.10 -11.06 0.30
CA THR A 71 -21.25 -12.50 0.07
C THR A 71 -20.46 -13.31 1.09
N ILE A 72 -19.32 -12.79 1.57
CA ILE A 72 -18.56 -13.38 2.67
C ILE A 72 -19.34 -13.29 3.99
N VAL A 73 -20.11 -12.22 4.20
CA VAL A 73 -20.88 -11.99 5.42
C VAL A 73 -21.92 -13.09 5.71
N PRO A 74 -22.84 -13.45 4.79
CA PRO A 74 -23.76 -14.56 5.03
C PRO A 74 -23.03 -15.91 5.16
N ILE A 75 -21.96 -16.14 4.39
CA ILE A 75 -21.17 -17.38 4.48
C ILE A 75 -20.54 -17.52 5.86
N THR A 76 -20.04 -16.43 6.43
CA THR A 76 -19.41 -16.43 7.76
C THR A 76 -20.42 -16.60 8.87
N ILE A 77 -21.63 -16.04 8.74
CA ILE A 77 -22.75 -16.31 9.65
C ILE A 77 -23.13 -17.79 9.60
N LEU A 78 -23.30 -18.37 8.41
CA LEU A 78 -23.60 -19.78 8.25
C LEU A 78 -22.48 -20.67 8.81
N ALA A 79 -21.22 -20.28 8.63
CA ALA A 79 -20.07 -20.97 9.18
C ALA A 79 -20.07 -20.92 10.72
N ALA A 80 -20.33 -19.77 11.32
CA ALA A 80 -20.45 -19.61 12.77
C ALA A 80 -21.57 -20.49 13.35
N VAL A 81 -22.74 -20.51 12.70
CA VAL A 81 -23.85 -21.42 13.07
C VAL A 81 -23.42 -22.88 12.95
N SER A 82 -22.75 -23.27 11.85
CA SER A 82 -22.23 -24.62 11.67
C SER A 82 -21.24 -25.01 12.77
N ILE A 83 -20.36 -24.09 13.18
CA ILE A 83 -19.38 -24.32 14.25
C ILE A 83 -20.09 -24.62 15.57
N VAL A 84 -21.12 -23.84 15.91
CA VAL A 84 -21.94 -24.07 17.12
C VAL A 84 -22.65 -25.43 17.06
N LEU A 85 -23.22 -25.79 15.91
CA LEU A 85 -23.95 -27.06 15.73
C LEU A 85 -23.03 -28.30 15.73
N THR A 86 -21.80 -28.18 15.22
CA THR A 86 -20.86 -29.31 15.08
C THR A 86 -19.91 -29.47 16.28
N GLY A 87 -19.91 -28.52 17.22
CA GLY A 87 -19.22 -28.60 18.51
C GLY A 87 -17.72 -28.84 18.41
N LYS A 88 -17.20 -29.83 19.15
CA LYS A 88 -15.74 -30.08 19.26
C LYS A 88 -15.04 -30.40 17.93
N ARG A 89 -15.77 -30.80 16.88
CA ARG A 89 -15.20 -31.10 15.55
C ARG A 89 -14.75 -29.86 14.78
N SER A 90 -15.24 -28.67 15.14
CA SER A 90 -15.01 -27.41 14.41
C SER A 90 -14.29 -26.34 15.23
N LEU A 91 -13.73 -26.70 16.39
CA LEU A 91 -13.08 -25.76 17.31
C LEU A 91 -11.96 -24.94 16.65
N ILE A 92 -11.17 -25.55 15.75
CA ILE A 92 -10.13 -24.85 14.98
C ILE A 92 -10.75 -23.77 14.08
N HIS A 93 -11.84 -24.08 13.37
CA HIS A 93 -12.53 -23.13 12.51
C HIS A 93 -13.10 -21.96 13.32
N GLY A 94 -13.62 -22.21 14.52
CA GLY A 94 -14.04 -21.16 15.45
C GLY A 94 -12.91 -20.22 15.86
N LEU A 95 -11.71 -20.74 16.11
CA LEU A 95 -10.53 -19.90 16.40
C LEU A 95 -10.18 -18.97 15.21
N PHE A 96 -10.28 -19.46 13.98
CA PHE A 96 -10.05 -18.64 12.78
C PHE A 96 -11.13 -17.56 12.60
N VAL A 97 -12.41 -17.87 12.86
CA VAL A 97 -13.48 -16.85 12.84
C VAL A 97 -13.24 -15.77 13.91
N LEU A 98 -12.83 -16.16 15.12
CA LEU A 98 -12.48 -15.21 16.18
C LEU A 98 -11.24 -14.37 15.81
N ALA A 99 -10.22 -14.97 15.22
CA ALA A 99 -9.03 -14.25 14.75
C ALA A 99 -9.39 -13.23 13.66
N ALA A 100 -10.27 -13.59 12.71
CA ALA A 100 -10.79 -12.65 11.72
C ALA A 100 -11.52 -11.48 12.37
N GLY A 101 -12.39 -11.74 13.35
CA GLY A 101 -13.05 -10.69 14.14
C GLY A 101 -12.04 -9.76 14.83
N GLY A 102 -10.97 -10.32 15.41
CA GLY A 102 -9.87 -9.56 15.99
C GLY A 102 -9.17 -8.64 14.98
N PHE A 103 -8.81 -9.16 13.80
CA PHE A 103 -8.19 -8.36 12.73
C PHE A 103 -9.12 -7.24 12.23
N LEU A 104 -10.42 -7.52 12.07
CA LEU A 104 -11.39 -6.51 11.67
C LEU A 104 -11.60 -5.44 12.75
N LEU A 105 -11.63 -5.82 14.03
CA LEU A 105 -11.71 -4.86 15.15
C LEU A 105 -10.46 -3.97 15.23
N LEU A 106 -9.27 -4.54 15.05
CA LEU A 106 -8.03 -3.77 14.95
C LEU A 106 -8.04 -2.83 13.75
N GLY A 107 -8.52 -3.33 12.60
CA GLY A 107 -8.60 -2.59 11.35
C GLY A 107 -9.69 -1.52 11.33
N ILE A 108 -10.73 -1.58 12.15
CA ILE A 108 -11.76 -0.54 12.21
C ILE A 108 -11.48 0.45 13.35
N GLY A 109 -10.89 -0.04 14.45
CA GLY A 109 -10.64 0.75 15.65
C GLY A 109 -9.27 1.44 15.65
N PRO A 110 -8.24 0.84 16.28
CA PRO A 110 -6.96 1.50 16.51
C PRO A 110 -6.10 1.68 15.25
N PHE A 111 -6.28 0.86 14.21
CA PHE A 111 -5.43 0.86 13.03
C PHE A 111 -6.23 0.92 11.70
N PRO A 112 -7.05 1.96 11.47
CA PRO A 112 -7.88 2.10 10.27
C PRO A 112 -7.11 2.17 8.96
N ARG A 113 -5.83 2.56 9.02
CA ARG A 113 -4.92 2.67 7.86
C ARG A 113 -4.19 1.36 7.55
N ALA A 114 -4.28 0.34 8.42
CA ALA A 114 -3.60 -0.94 8.24
C ALA A 114 -4.40 -1.88 7.31
N THR A 115 -4.62 -1.46 6.06
CA THR A 115 -5.49 -2.14 5.07
C THR A 115 -5.11 -3.60 4.81
N TRP A 116 -3.85 -3.98 5.00
CA TRP A 116 -3.36 -5.37 4.93
C TRP A 116 -4.06 -6.32 5.91
N LEU A 117 -4.62 -5.81 7.02
CA LEU A 117 -5.42 -6.60 7.97
C LEU A 117 -6.66 -7.22 7.31
N LEU A 118 -7.22 -6.58 6.28
CA LEU A 118 -8.36 -7.11 5.53
C LEU A 118 -8.00 -8.42 4.83
N GLY A 119 -6.77 -8.55 4.32
CA GLY A 119 -6.28 -9.79 3.72
C GLY A 119 -6.15 -10.92 4.75
N CYS A 120 -5.58 -10.62 5.92
CA CYS A 120 -5.50 -11.58 7.03
C CYS A 120 -6.89 -12.01 7.52
N ALA A 121 -7.82 -11.06 7.67
CA ALA A 121 -9.20 -11.34 8.04
C ALA A 121 -9.88 -12.22 6.99
N SER A 122 -9.76 -11.90 5.70
CA SER A 122 -10.33 -12.66 4.59
C SER A 122 -9.84 -14.11 4.58
N LEU A 123 -8.54 -14.33 4.77
CA LEU A 123 -7.97 -15.68 4.88
C LEU A 123 -8.55 -16.45 6.06
N CYS A 124 -8.64 -15.81 7.23
CA CYS A 124 -9.20 -16.41 8.43
C CYS A 124 -10.70 -16.73 8.27
N LEU A 125 -11.48 -15.87 7.62
CA LEU A 125 -12.87 -16.13 7.29
C LEU A 125 -13.02 -17.27 6.29
N ALA A 126 -12.13 -17.37 5.29
CA ALA A 126 -12.14 -18.48 4.32
C ALA A 126 -11.85 -19.83 5.00
N VAL A 127 -10.87 -19.88 5.90
CA VAL A 127 -10.60 -21.08 6.71
C VAL A 127 -11.78 -21.38 7.64
N GLY A 128 -12.36 -20.36 8.29
CA GLY A 128 -13.56 -20.50 9.10
C GLY A 128 -14.76 -21.06 8.32
N ALA A 129 -14.96 -20.61 7.09
CA ALA A 129 -16.03 -21.03 6.19
C ALA A 129 -15.94 -22.52 5.81
N ALA A 130 -14.77 -23.14 5.88
CA ALA A 130 -14.62 -24.59 5.68
C ALA A 130 -15.41 -25.42 6.69
N ALA A 131 -15.84 -24.83 7.83
CA ALA A 131 -16.75 -25.47 8.78
C ALA A 131 -18.14 -25.79 8.18
N LEU A 132 -18.47 -25.27 7.00
CA LEU A 132 -19.68 -25.65 6.28
C LEU A 132 -19.57 -27.06 5.69
N VAL A 133 -18.38 -27.53 5.35
CA VAL A 133 -18.18 -28.81 4.66
C VAL A 133 -18.73 -30.01 5.45
N PRO A 134 -18.49 -30.15 6.77
CA PRO A 134 -19.03 -31.25 7.58
C PRO A 134 -20.56 -31.26 7.72
N VAL A 135 -21.25 -30.15 7.43
CA VAL A 135 -22.73 -30.08 7.49
C VAL A 135 -23.35 -31.12 6.55
N ARG A 136 -22.64 -31.50 5.48
CA ARG A 136 -23.05 -32.52 4.50
C ARG A 136 -23.50 -33.85 5.11
N ILE A 137 -22.99 -34.20 6.30
CA ILE A 137 -23.28 -35.46 7.00
C ILE A 137 -24.75 -35.53 7.43
N HIS A 138 -25.40 -34.38 7.65
CA HIS A 138 -26.82 -34.30 8.04
C HIS A 138 -27.77 -34.45 6.86
N PHE A 139 -27.26 -34.40 5.63
CA PHE A 139 -28.08 -34.53 4.43
C PHE A 139 -28.17 -36.00 3.95
N PRO A 140 -29.29 -36.39 3.32
CA PRO A 140 -29.42 -37.70 2.68
C PRO A 140 -28.37 -37.90 1.56
N PRO A 141 -28.06 -39.15 1.17
CA PRO A 141 -26.88 -39.48 0.35
C PRO A 141 -26.82 -38.79 -1.02
N LYS A 142 -27.97 -38.49 -1.63
CA LYS A 142 -28.04 -37.70 -2.88
C LYS A 142 -27.52 -36.28 -2.67
N TRP A 143 -28.01 -35.60 -1.64
CA TRP A 143 -27.66 -34.21 -1.31
C TRP A 143 -26.28 -34.08 -0.66
N ARG A 144 -25.84 -35.09 0.08
CA ARG A 144 -24.47 -35.16 0.64
C ARG A 144 -23.39 -35.00 -0.43
N ARG A 145 -23.60 -35.56 -1.64
CA ARG A 145 -22.67 -35.46 -2.78
C ARG A 145 -22.73 -34.11 -3.50
N ILE A 146 -23.93 -33.54 -3.62
CA ILE A 146 -24.16 -32.29 -4.36
C ILE A 146 -23.74 -31.07 -3.53
N TYR A 147 -23.91 -31.13 -2.21
CA TYR A 147 -23.63 -30.02 -1.30
C TYR A 147 -22.22 -29.41 -1.42
N PRO A 148 -21.10 -30.17 -1.36
CA PRO A 148 -19.77 -29.58 -1.51
C PRO A 148 -19.55 -28.96 -2.90
N ALA A 149 -20.12 -29.57 -3.95
CA ALA A 149 -20.10 -29.03 -5.30
C ALA A 149 -20.88 -27.72 -5.43
N PHE A 150 -22.03 -27.62 -4.78
CA PHE A 150 -22.80 -26.39 -4.68
C PHE A 150 -22.03 -25.29 -3.96
N LEU A 151 -21.45 -25.59 -2.79
CA LEU A 151 -20.64 -24.62 -2.04
C LEU A 151 -19.45 -24.12 -2.86
N LEU A 152 -18.73 -25.02 -3.54
CA LEU A 152 -17.61 -24.65 -4.39
C LEU A 152 -18.08 -23.77 -5.57
N THR A 153 -19.16 -24.16 -6.25
CA THR A 153 -19.69 -23.38 -7.38
C THR A 153 -20.12 -21.99 -6.94
N LEU A 154 -20.80 -21.87 -5.79
CA LEU A 154 -21.17 -20.60 -5.20
C LEU A 154 -19.93 -19.76 -4.90
N ALA A 155 -18.91 -20.33 -4.23
CA ALA A 155 -17.66 -19.62 -3.94
C ALA A 155 -16.96 -19.11 -5.20
N LEU A 156 -16.92 -19.92 -6.27
CA LEU A 156 -16.31 -19.56 -7.55
C LEU A 156 -17.07 -18.45 -8.28
N ILE A 157 -18.42 -18.49 -8.29
CA ILE A 157 -19.26 -17.43 -8.85
C ILE A 157 -19.04 -16.11 -8.10
N LEU A 158 -18.99 -16.18 -6.76
CA LEU A 158 -18.78 -15.01 -5.93
C LEU A 158 -17.38 -14.40 -6.06
N ALA A 159 -16.40 -15.20 -6.48
CA ALA A 159 -15.04 -14.75 -6.74
C ALA A 159 -14.85 -14.12 -8.13
N LEU A 160 -15.81 -14.26 -9.06
CA LEU A 160 -15.69 -13.78 -10.45
C LEU A 160 -15.24 -12.32 -10.58
N PRO A 161 -15.75 -11.34 -9.80
CA PRO A 161 -15.32 -9.95 -9.92
C PRO A 161 -13.83 -9.74 -9.60
N VAL A 162 -13.25 -10.57 -8.73
CA VAL A 162 -11.88 -10.42 -8.20
C VAL A 162 -10.85 -11.21 -9.02
N LEU A 163 -11.28 -12.10 -9.92
CA LEU A 163 -10.37 -12.82 -10.82
C LEU A 163 -9.78 -11.92 -11.92
N GLN A 164 -10.27 -10.69 -12.03
CA GLN A 164 -9.80 -9.70 -12.99
C GLN A 164 -8.55 -9.03 -12.44
N VAL A 165 -7.39 -9.54 -12.82
CA VAL A 165 -6.11 -8.88 -12.49
C VAL A 165 -5.79 -7.90 -13.62
N PRO A 166 -5.68 -6.59 -13.33
CA PRO A 166 -5.27 -5.63 -14.35
C PRO A 166 -3.86 -5.99 -14.82
N HIS A 167 -3.64 -5.94 -16.12
CA HIS A 167 -2.31 -6.16 -16.68
C HIS A 167 -1.45 -4.95 -16.33
N TRP A 168 -0.35 -5.19 -15.64
CA TRP A 168 0.60 -4.13 -15.33
C TRP A 168 1.25 -3.67 -16.63
N PRO A 169 1.20 -2.37 -16.98
CA PRO A 169 1.87 -1.89 -18.17
C PRO A 169 3.38 -2.13 -18.04
N SER A 170 4.02 -2.54 -19.13
CA SER A 170 5.46 -2.81 -19.18
C SER A 170 6.33 -1.57 -18.94
N THR A 171 5.75 -0.37 -19.00
CA THR A 171 6.45 0.91 -18.90
C THR A 171 6.04 1.65 -17.61
N PHE A 172 6.48 1.18 -16.45
CA PHE A 172 6.27 1.85 -15.16
C PHE A 172 7.38 2.87 -14.81
N GLY A 173 8.25 3.17 -15.77
CA GLY A 173 9.48 3.95 -15.60
C GLY A 173 10.70 3.05 -15.38
N ASP A 174 11.89 3.64 -15.47
CA ASP A 174 13.12 2.97 -15.07
C ASP A 174 13.21 2.93 -13.53
N ILE A 175 13.82 1.87 -13.00
CA ILE A 175 14.06 1.61 -11.57
C ILE A 175 15.46 1.98 -11.14
N GLN A 176 16.23 2.63 -12.02
CA GLN A 176 17.53 3.17 -11.65
C GLN A 176 17.41 4.18 -10.48
N PRO A 177 18.45 4.28 -9.63
CA PRO A 177 18.43 5.20 -8.48
C PRO A 177 18.13 6.65 -8.85
N ILE A 178 18.61 7.13 -10.01
CA ILE A 178 18.40 8.52 -10.44
C ILE A 178 16.95 8.81 -10.80
N ASP A 179 16.23 7.85 -11.40
CA ASP A 179 14.82 7.99 -11.72
C ASP A 179 13.95 8.00 -10.47
N GLN A 180 14.33 7.22 -9.44
CA GLN A 180 13.66 7.25 -8.14
C GLN A 180 13.89 8.58 -7.42
N ILE A 181 15.12 9.11 -7.44
CA ILE A 181 15.42 10.43 -6.88
C ILE A 181 14.63 11.54 -7.60
N THR A 182 14.55 11.46 -8.93
CA THR A 182 13.78 12.41 -9.74
C THR A 182 12.29 12.33 -9.43
N TYR A 183 11.75 11.12 -9.26
CA TYR A 183 10.38 10.88 -8.84
C TYR A 183 10.08 11.51 -7.46
N GLU A 184 10.97 11.33 -6.48
CA GLU A 184 10.85 11.96 -5.16
C GLU A 184 10.95 13.49 -5.22
N GLN A 185 11.85 14.05 -6.04
CA GLN A 185 11.99 15.50 -6.22
C GLN A 185 10.77 16.16 -6.87
N GLN A 186 9.98 15.40 -7.62
CA GLN A 186 8.70 15.84 -8.19
C GLN A 186 7.55 15.84 -7.15
N GLY A 187 7.85 15.49 -5.90
CA GLY A 187 6.88 15.41 -4.81
C GLY A 187 6.14 14.07 -4.74
N ALA A 188 6.55 13.08 -5.54
CA ALA A 188 5.89 11.78 -5.60
C ALA A 188 6.65 10.75 -4.74
N GLY A 189 6.01 10.23 -3.69
CA GLY A 189 6.63 9.30 -2.74
C GLY A 189 7.86 9.87 -2.02
N ILE A 190 8.41 9.14 -1.05
CA ILE A 190 9.73 9.41 -0.44
C ILE A 190 10.38 8.08 -0.06
N ALA A 191 11.69 7.96 -0.26
CA ALA A 191 12.46 6.76 0.03
C ALA A 191 11.85 5.50 -0.62
N VAL A 192 11.39 5.63 -1.87
CA VAL A 192 10.68 4.57 -2.63
C VAL A 192 9.34 4.13 -2.01
N LEU A 193 8.89 4.75 -0.91
CA LEU A 193 7.57 4.51 -0.34
C LEU A 193 6.53 5.37 -1.07
N PRO A 194 5.38 4.79 -1.46
CA PRO A 194 4.29 5.56 -2.05
C PRO A 194 3.70 6.58 -1.05
N GLY A 195 2.98 7.56 -1.58
CA GLY A 195 2.26 8.55 -0.78
C GLY A 195 1.34 7.90 0.25
N GLY A 196 1.19 8.55 1.41
CA GLY A 196 0.28 8.09 2.48
C GLY A 196 0.82 6.99 3.40
N TYR A 197 1.99 6.41 3.13
CA TYR A 197 2.65 5.49 4.06
C TYR A 197 3.50 6.28 5.08
N PRO A 198 3.51 5.86 6.35
CA PRO A 198 4.34 6.51 7.36
C PRO A 198 5.81 6.24 7.04
N LEU A 199 6.63 7.30 7.07
CA LEU A 199 8.05 7.24 6.70
C LEU A 199 8.90 7.12 7.97
N PRO A 200 9.66 6.03 8.18
CA PRO A 200 10.59 5.92 9.29
C PRO A 200 11.87 6.71 8.96
N LEU A 201 12.18 7.72 9.77
CA LEU A 201 13.36 8.56 9.62
C LEU A 201 14.15 8.63 10.92
N THR A 202 15.47 8.53 10.82
CA THR A 202 16.37 8.82 11.95
C THR A 202 16.84 10.27 11.97
N LEU A 203 16.49 11.06 10.93
CA LEU A 203 16.84 12.47 10.82
C LEU A 203 15.83 13.34 11.61
N PRO A 204 16.30 14.38 12.33
CA PRO A 204 15.44 15.26 13.11
C PRO A 204 14.58 16.20 12.25
N GLU A 205 15.02 16.52 11.03
CA GLU A 205 14.31 17.38 10.07
C GLU A 205 14.58 16.91 8.62
N ILE A 206 13.72 17.31 7.68
CA ILE A 206 13.90 17.03 6.25
C ILE A 206 15.06 17.89 5.72
N LEU A 207 16.16 17.26 5.36
CA LEU A 207 17.34 17.95 4.82
C LEU A 207 17.13 18.29 3.33
N PRO A 208 17.60 19.47 2.86
CA PRO A 208 17.57 19.79 1.45
C PRO A 208 18.48 18.85 0.65
N PRO A 209 18.15 18.56 -0.63
CA PRO A 209 18.96 17.68 -1.46
C PRO A 209 20.41 18.18 -1.60
N ASN A 210 21.37 17.30 -1.33
CA ASN A 210 22.79 17.63 -1.49
C ASN A 210 23.22 17.48 -2.96
N ARG A 211 23.61 18.58 -3.60
CA ARG A 211 23.99 18.60 -5.02
C ARG A 211 25.14 17.63 -5.38
N LEU A 212 26.13 17.45 -4.51
CA LEU A 212 27.26 16.54 -4.77
C LEU A 212 26.82 15.08 -4.76
N LEU A 213 25.89 14.73 -3.85
CA LEU A 213 25.32 13.40 -3.79
C LEU A 213 24.48 13.12 -5.05
N LEU A 214 23.65 14.09 -5.46
CA LEU A 214 22.84 13.99 -6.68
C LEU A 214 23.70 13.79 -7.93
N SER A 215 24.72 14.64 -8.14
CA SER A 215 25.64 14.49 -9.27
C SER A 215 26.41 13.16 -9.21
N GLY A 216 26.66 12.63 -8.02
CA GLY A 216 27.28 11.33 -7.85
C GLY A 216 26.39 10.16 -8.28
N TYR A 217 25.07 10.29 -8.10
CA TYR A 217 24.11 9.32 -8.63
C TYR A 217 23.97 9.41 -10.16
N GLU A 218 24.01 10.61 -10.73
CA GLU A 218 23.97 10.81 -12.19
C GLU A 218 25.21 10.27 -12.90
N ALA A 219 26.39 10.42 -12.27
CA ALA A 219 27.67 10.01 -12.84
C ALA A 219 28.11 8.57 -12.46
N ASP A 220 27.24 7.81 -11.78
CA ASP A 220 27.56 6.49 -11.20
C ASP A 220 28.84 6.48 -10.34
N ASN A 221 29.08 7.59 -9.63
CA ASN A 221 30.21 7.78 -8.73
C ASN A 221 29.72 8.44 -7.43
N ILE A 222 29.11 7.63 -6.56
CA ILE A 222 28.36 8.11 -5.40
C ILE A 222 29.27 8.76 -4.35
N ILE A 223 29.12 10.07 -4.15
CA ILE A 223 29.90 10.85 -3.17
C ILE A 223 29.12 10.96 -1.86
N LYS A 224 29.42 10.08 -0.89
CA LYS A 224 28.84 10.18 0.47
C LYS A 224 29.74 10.92 1.47
N ILE A 225 31.03 11.06 1.20
CA ILE A 225 31.95 11.86 2.02
C ILE A 225 32.34 13.07 1.19
N ILE A 226 32.05 14.27 1.70
CA ILE A 226 32.22 15.52 0.93
C ILE A 226 33.73 15.79 0.74
N PRO A 227 34.22 15.97 -0.50
CA PRO A 227 35.65 16.17 -0.77
C PRO A 227 36.25 17.40 -0.08
N ALA A 228 35.46 18.41 0.28
CA ALA A 228 35.93 19.55 1.08
C ALA A 228 36.44 19.16 2.49
N GLN A 229 36.10 17.96 2.97
CA GLN A 229 36.65 17.36 4.21
C GLN A 229 37.99 16.63 3.96
N ALA A 230 38.30 16.30 2.70
CA ALA A 230 39.59 15.79 2.28
C ALA A 230 40.56 16.97 2.13
N THR A 231 41.33 17.23 3.17
CA THR A 231 42.37 18.26 3.15
C THR A 231 43.60 17.74 2.40
N ASN A 232 44.61 18.58 2.11
CA ASN A 232 45.91 18.09 1.60
C ASN A 232 46.59 17.02 2.49
N ARG A 233 46.04 16.74 3.68
CA ARG A 233 46.52 15.76 4.66
C ARG A 233 45.64 14.50 4.76
N SER A 234 44.55 14.42 4.00
CA SER A 234 43.61 13.30 3.97
C SER A 234 43.05 13.06 2.57
N GLN A 235 43.35 11.90 1.97
CA GLN A 235 42.75 11.44 0.72
C GLN A 235 41.77 10.30 1.01
N ILE A 236 40.55 10.40 0.49
CA ILE A 236 39.48 9.42 0.68
C ILE A 236 38.88 9.12 -0.68
N ASN A 237 39.08 7.90 -1.18
CA ASN A 237 38.59 7.46 -2.48
C ASN A 237 37.61 6.30 -2.31
N LEU A 238 36.49 6.31 -3.01
CA LEU A 238 35.53 5.21 -2.99
C LEU A 238 36.12 3.97 -3.69
N ILE A 239 36.05 2.81 -3.04
CA ILE A 239 36.42 1.51 -3.63
C ILE A 239 35.16 0.81 -4.15
N SER A 240 34.15 0.69 -3.30
CA SER A 240 32.87 0.08 -3.65
C SER A 240 31.74 0.62 -2.80
N HIS A 241 30.54 0.60 -3.37
CA HIS A 241 29.29 0.99 -2.71
C HIS A 241 28.27 -0.12 -2.91
N GLU A 242 27.69 -0.54 -1.79
CA GLU A 242 26.55 -1.46 -1.72
C GLU A 242 25.49 -0.84 -0.78
N THR A 243 24.28 -1.40 -0.75
CA THR A 243 23.18 -0.90 0.08
C THR A 243 23.51 -0.87 1.58
N HIS A 244 24.23 -1.88 2.08
CA HIS A 244 24.54 -2.03 3.51
C HIS A 244 26.02 -1.85 3.84
N ARG A 245 26.87 -1.64 2.84
CA ARG A 245 28.32 -1.61 3.01
C ARG A 245 28.96 -0.63 2.04
N VAL A 246 29.86 0.20 2.54
CA VAL A 246 30.65 1.12 1.73
C VAL A 246 32.12 0.98 2.11
N ARG A 247 32.99 0.92 1.11
CA ARG A 247 34.44 0.71 1.28
C ARG A 247 35.18 1.89 0.67
N TYR A 248 36.08 2.48 1.44
CA TYR A 248 36.93 3.60 1.02
C TYR A 248 38.40 3.25 1.18
N GLN A 249 39.22 3.70 0.24
CA GLN A 249 40.67 3.77 0.41
C GLN A 249 41.00 5.11 1.04
N VAL A 250 41.64 5.09 2.21
CA VAL A 250 41.96 6.29 2.98
C VAL A 250 43.45 6.38 3.24
N ALA A 251 44.01 7.55 2.93
CA ALA A 251 45.36 7.95 3.34
C ALA A 251 45.26 9.27 4.11
N ALA A 252 45.29 9.19 5.44
CA ALA A 252 45.16 10.32 6.35
C ALA A 252 46.36 10.37 7.30
N ASN A 253 47.04 11.52 7.35
CA ASN A 253 48.20 11.72 8.23
C ASN A 253 47.82 12.34 9.59
N VAL A 254 46.58 12.82 9.72
CA VAL A 254 46.03 13.44 10.92
C VAL A 254 44.64 12.90 11.17
N ARG A 255 44.19 12.99 12.44
CA ARG A 255 42.81 12.69 12.77
C ARG A 255 41.89 13.63 12.00
N THR A 256 41.00 13.05 11.18
CA THR A 256 40.16 13.79 10.25
C THR A 256 38.69 13.56 10.61
N PRO A 257 37.96 14.59 11.07
CA PRO A 257 36.52 14.46 11.29
C PRO A 257 35.80 14.34 9.95
N VAL A 258 34.89 13.38 9.86
CA VAL A 258 34.11 13.10 8.65
C VAL A 258 32.63 13.15 8.97
N ASN A 259 31.89 13.92 8.16
CA ASN A 259 30.43 13.88 8.14
C ASN A 259 30.01 13.17 6.86
N MET A 260 29.45 11.98 7.02
CA MET A 260 28.98 11.15 5.93
C MET A 260 27.53 11.47 5.62
N LEU A 261 27.20 11.63 4.33
CA LEU A 261 25.84 11.82 3.81
C LEU A 261 25.05 10.50 3.86
N THR A 262 24.92 9.94 5.05
CA THR A 262 24.16 8.73 5.35
C THR A 262 23.56 8.91 6.75
N ALA A 263 22.27 8.67 6.88
CA ALA A 263 21.56 8.81 8.15
C ALA A 263 22.13 7.83 9.19
N PHE A 264 22.33 8.29 10.42
CA PHE A 264 22.78 7.43 11.50
C PHE A 264 21.67 6.47 11.95
N PHE A 265 22.05 5.26 12.31
CA PHE A 265 21.20 4.24 12.93
C PHE A 265 22.10 3.35 13.80
N PRO A 266 21.69 2.91 15.00
CA PRO A 266 22.59 2.20 15.93
C PRO A 266 23.21 0.88 15.43
N GLY A 267 22.70 0.30 14.35
CA GLY A 267 23.30 -0.87 13.71
C GLY A 267 24.55 -0.58 12.87
N TRP A 268 24.86 0.67 12.54
CA TRP A 268 26.04 1.01 11.76
C TRP A 268 27.34 0.79 12.53
N GLN A 269 28.36 0.31 11.84
CA GLN A 269 29.69 0.04 12.35
C GLN A 269 30.72 0.56 11.35
N ALA A 270 31.81 1.16 11.84
CA ALA A 270 32.92 1.62 11.01
C ALA A 270 34.22 0.97 11.46
N PHE A 271 35.04 0.56 10.48
CA PHE A 271 36.32 -0.09 10.72
C PHE A 271 37.41 0.63 9.92
N ALA A 272 38.40 1.21 10.60
CA ALA A 272 39.61 1.77 10.00
C ALA A 272 40.75 0.76 10.12
N ALA A 273 41.25 0.26 8.99
CA ALA A 273 42.31 -0.75 8.96
C ALA A 273 42.00 -1.98 9.85
N GLY A 274 40.73 -2.37 9.92
CA GLY A 274 40.23 -3.49 10.73
C GLY A 274 39.90 -3.16 12.19
N GLN A 275 40.19 -1.94 12.68
CA GLN A 275 39.85 -1.52 14.04
C GLN A 275 38.53 -0.75 14.06
N SER A 276 37.65 -1.07 15.04
CA SER A 276 36.35 -0.40 15.19
C SER A 276 36.51 1.06 15.60
N ILE A 277 35.77 1.95 14.94
CA ILE A 277 35.70 3.38 15.24
C ILE A 277 34.30 3.69 15.79
N PRO A 278 34.17 4.47 16.87
CA PRO A 278 32.87 4.93 17.34
C PRO A 278 32.20 5.83 16.30
N LEU A 279 30.92 5.57 16.05
CA LEU A 279 30.04 6.37 15.21
C LEU A 279 29.07 7.16 16.08
N ALA A 280 28.76 8.39 15.67
CA ALA A 280 27.76 9.22 16.33
C ALA A 280 26.85 9.89 15.30
N ALA A 281 25.62 10.23 15.71
CA ALA A 281 24.76 11.12 14.94
C ALA A 281 25.14 12.58 15.18
N ASP A 282 25.24 13.38 14.13
CA ASP A 282 25.29 14.83 14.25
C ASP A 282 23.99 15.34 14.89
N ALA A 283 24.10 16.14 15.95
CA ALA A 283 22.94 16.58 16.73
C ALA A 283 21.95 17.47 15.96
N ARG A 284 22.39 18.11 14.86
CA ARG A 284 21.54 19.00 14.06
C ARG A 284 20.94 18.30 12.85
N THR A 285 21.74 17.47 12.18
CA THR A 285 21.37 16.86 10.90
C THR A 285 20.95 15.40 11.02
N GLY A 286 21.32 14.69 12.09
CA GLY A 286 21.10 13.25 12.23
C GLY A 286 21.96 12.38 11.30
N LEU A 287 22.87 12.99 10.54
CA LEU A 287 23.81 12.30 9.67
C LEU A 287 24.93 11.64 10.49
N MET A 288 25.51 10.59 9.93
CA MET A 288 26.60 9.86 10.57
C MET A 288 27.89 10.69 10.59
N THR A 289 28.52 10.72 11.76
CA THR A 289 29.79 11.42 12.01
C THR A 289 30.78 10.50 12.73
N PHE A 290 32.05 10.60 12.36
CA PHE A 290 33.14 9.86 12.99
C PHE A 290 34.49 10.49 12.67
N ASP A 291 35.48 10.20 13.52
CA ASP A 291 36.86 10.64 13.32
C ASP A 291 37.69 9.51 12.73
N ILE A 292 38.24 9.73 11.53
CA ILE A 292 39.21 8.80 10.96
C ILE A 292 40.57 9.03 11.65
N PRO A 293 41.17 8.03 12.30
CA PRO A 293 42.51 8.15 12.85
C PRO A 293 43.56 8.24 11.73
N PRO A 294 44.79 8.71 12.01
CA PRO A 294 45.87 8.63 11.04
C PRO A 294 46.05 7.18 10.55
N MET A 295 45.85 6.95 9.25
CA MET A 295 45.86 5.62 8.66
C MET A 295 46.21 5.68 7.17
N ASN A 296 46.79 4.59 6.67
CA ASN A 296 46.85 4.31 5.24
C ASN A 296 46.30 2.90 5.01
N GLY A 297 45.09 2.81 4.47
CA GLY A 297 44.40 1.54 4.32
C GLY A 297 42.92 1.70 4.07
N GLU A 298 42.18 0.63 4.35
CA GLU A 298 40.76 0.56 4.06
C GLU A 298 39.91 1.07 5.22
N LEU A 299 38.92 1.91 4.91
CA LEU A 299 37.82 2.28 5.79
C LEU A 299 36.56 1.55 5.31
N VAL A 300 35.95 0.75 6.17
CA VAL A 300 34.71 0.01 5.88
C VAL A 300 33.62 0.52 6.80
N VAL A 301 32.52 1.01 6.22
CA VAL A 301 31.29 1.37 6.95
C VAL A 301 30.20 0.39 6.56
N THR A 302 29.63 -0.33 7.53
CA THR A 302 28.68 -1.42 7.28
C THR A 302 27.53 -1.42 8.29
N LEU A 303 26.33 -1.79 7.84
CA LEU A 303 25.14 -1.93 8.68
C LEU A 303 25.05 -3.37 9.20
N GLY A 304 25.24 -3.56 10.50
CA GLY A 304 25.13 -4.83 11.20
C GLY A 304 23.82 -4.97 12.00
N PRO A 305 23.56 -6.16 12.59
CA PRO A 305 22.43 -6.35 13.49
C PRO A 305 22.70 -5.72 14.85
N THR A 306 21.71 -5.02 15.38
CA THR A 306 21.67 -4.56 16.77
C THR A 306 21.55 -5.74 17.74
N SER A 307 21.77 -5.51 19.04
CA SER A 307 21.58 -6.51 20.08
C SER A 307 20.15 -7.06 20.09
N VAL A 308 19.14 -6.19 19.93
CA VAL A 308 17.72 -6.57 19.85
C VAL A 308 17.47 -7.49 18.66
N ARG A 309 17.97 -7.16 17.47
CA ARG A 309 17.84 -8.00 16.27
C ARG A 309 18.52 -9.35 16.44
N GLN A 310 19.70 -9.39 17.07
CA GLN A 310 20.40 -10.65 17.35
C GLN A 310 19.55 -11.59 18.23
N TRP A 311 19.00 -11.07 19.33
CA TRP A 311 18.11 -11.84 20.20
C TRP A 311 16.83 -12.28 19.50
N ALA A 312 16.25 -11.41 18.66
CA ALA A 312 15.06 -11.74 17.88
C ALA A 312 15.32 -12.93 16.94
N TRP A 313 16.47 -12.94 16.25
CA TRP A 313 16.90 -14.08 15.44
C TRP A 313 17.15 -15.35 16.25
N ILE A 314 17.76 -15.24 17.44
CA ILE A 314 17.97 -16.39 18.34
C ILE A 314 16.63 -17.00 18.78
N ILE A 315 15.65 -16.18 19.16
CA ILE A 315 14.31 -16.62 19.57
C ILE A 315 13.60 -17.34 18.42
N SER A 316 13.60 -16.76 17.21
CA SER A 316 12.99 -17.38 16.04
C SER A 316 13.71 -18.67 15.62
N GLY A 317 15.04 -18.71 15.67
CA GLY A 317 15.83 -19.92 15.43
C GLY A 317 15.53 -21.02 16.45
N GLY A 318 15.40 -20.66 17.73
CA GLY A 318 14.97 -21.58 18.78
C GLY A 318 13.56 -22.13 18.55
N ALA A 319 12.63 -21.31 18.08
CA ALA A 319 11.28 -21.74 17.72
C ALA A 319 11.28 -22.72 16.53
N VAL A 320 12.08 -22.46 15.48
CA VAL A 320 12.27 -23.40 14.36
C VAL A 320 12.83 -24.73 14.85
N PHE A 321 13.89 -24.69 15.68
CA PHE A 321 14.48 -25.90 16.22
C PHE A 321 13.47 -26.70 17.05
N MET A 322 12.70 -26.04 17.91
CA MET A 322 11.65 -26.67 18.70
C MET A 322 10.56 -27.29 17.81
N LEU A 323 10.16 -26.61 16.73
CA LEU A 323 9.19 -27.13 15.76
C LEU A 323 9.73 -28.39 15.08
N LEU A 324 10.97 -28.36 14.59
CA LEU A 324 11.62 -29.53 13.98
C LEU A 324 11.76 -30.69 14.97
N ALA A 325 12.13 -30.41 16.22
CA ALA A 325 12.22 -31.42 17.27
C ALA A 325 10.85 -32.04 17.59
N LEU A 326 9.79 -31.24 17.70
CA LEU A 326 8.42 -31.70 17.92
C LEU A 326 7.90 -32.53 16.73
N THR A 327 8.17 -32.08 15.49
CA THR A 327 7.80 -32.82 14.28
C THR A 327 8.55 -34.15 14.20
N GLY A 328 9.86 -34.17 14.46
CA GLY A 328 10.66 -35.40 14.49
C GLY A 328 10.24 -36.36 15.61
N TRP A 329 9.92 -35.84 16.80
CA TRP A 329 9.38 -36.62 17.91
C TRP A 329 8.01 -37.22 17.57
N ARG A 330 7.13 -36.44 16.94
CA ARG A 330 5.81 -36.90 16.49
C ARG A 330 5.92 -37.95 15.40
N ALA A 331 6.83 -37.78 14.44
CA ALA A 331 7.05 -38.74 13.35
C ALA A 331 7.51 -40.13 13.83
N ARG A 332 8.14 -40.20 15.01
CA ARG A 332 8.57 -41.46 15.64
C ARG A 332 7.48 -42.16 16.44
N ARG A 333 6.35 -41.50 16.71
CA ARG A 333 5.22 -42.14 17.40
C ARG A 333 4.39 -42.95 16.39
N PRO A 334 3.92 -44.16 16.75
CA PRO A 334 2.98 -44.90 15.91
C PRO A 334 1.78 -43.99 15.64
N HIS A 335 1.30 -44.00 14.39
CA HIS A 335 0.19 -43.17 13.97
C HIS A 335 -1.03 -43.50 14.85
N GLU A 336 -1.32 -42.67 15.85
CA GLU A 336 -2.72 -42.53 16.25
C GLU A 336 -3.42 -42.12 14.97
N HIS A 337 -4.44 -42.89 14.55
CA HIS A 337 -5.27 -42.56 13.41
C HIS A 337 -5.56 -41.06 13.48
N LEU A 338 -4.87 -40.27 12.64
CA LEU A 338 -5.27 -38.91 12.34
C LEU A 338 -6.76 -39.03 12.12
N LEU A 339 -7.57 -38.27 12.89
CA LEU A 339 -9.00 -38.16 12.66
C LEU A 339 -9.18 -38.24 11.15
N GLU A 340 -9.65 -39.39 10.65
CA GLU A 340 -10.03 -39.56 9.26
C GLU A 340 -11.25 -38.66 9.14
N GLY A 341 -10.99 -37.36 9.07
CA GLY A 341 -11.99 -36.37 8.80
C GLY A 341 -12.58 -36.81 7.48
N ASP A 342 -13.89 -37.05 7.46
CA ASP A 342 -14.65 -37.59 6.33
C ASP A 342 -13.98 -37.19 5.01
N LEU A 343 -13.12 -38.07 4.47
CA LEU A 343 -12.44 -37.77 3.21
C LEU A 343 -13.53 -37.73 2.16
N LEU A 344 -13.38 -36.83 1.19
CA LEU A 344 -14.30 -36.77 0.07
C LEU A 344 -14.30 -38.12 -0.63
N GLY A 345 -15.49 -38.69 -0.86
CA GLY A 345 -15.58 -39.92 -1.64
C GLY A 345 -15.06 -39.69 -3.07
N ALA A 346 -14.54 -40.73 -3.73
CA ALA A 346 -14.15 -40.67 -5.13
C ALA A 346 -15.17 -39.98 -6.07
N PRO A 347 -16.51 -40.20 -5.96
CA PRO A 347 -17.47 -39.48 -6.80
C PRO A 347 -17.57 -37.98 -6.47
N GLU A 348 -17.41 -37.59 -5.20
CA GLU A 348 -17.43 -36.18 -4.78
C GLU A 348 -16.17 -35.47 -5.30
N ALA A 349 -15.00 -36.09 -5.14
CA ALA A 349 -13.75 -35.57 -5.67
C ALA A 349 -13.81 -35.35 -7.19
N ARG A 350 -14.34 -36.33 -7.96
CA ARG A 350 -14.51 -36.20 -9.42
C ARG A 350 -15.41 -35.04 -9.81
N LEU A 351 -16.54 -34.86 -9.10
CA LEU A 351 -17.46 -33.76 -9.36
C LEU A 351 -16.81 -32.40 -9.06
N LEU A 352 -16.08 -32.28 -7.95
CA LEU A 352 -15.34 -31.06 -7.62
C LEU A 352 -14.25 -30.78 -8.66
N SER A 353 -13.48 -31.79 -9.09
CA SER A 353 -12.48 -31.64 -10.15
C SER A 353 -13.10 -31.19 -11.48
N LEU A 354 -14.27 -31.71 -11.84
CA LEU A 354 -15.01 -31.27 -13.03
C LEU A 354 -15.41 -29.80 -12.92
N ILE A 355 -15.92 -29.36 -11.76
CA ILE A 355 -16.32 -27.96 -11.53
C ILE A 355 -15.11 -27.03 -11.59
N VAL A 356 -14.00 -27.40 -10.93
CA VAL A 356 -12.75 -26.61 -10.99
C VAL A 356 -12.22 -26.54 -12.42
N GLY A 357 -12.19 -27.66 -13.14
CA GLY A 357 -11.74 -27.70 -14.53
C GLY A 357 -12.63 -26.89 -15.47
N ALA A 358 -13.95 -26.99 -15.34
CA ALA A 358 -14.91 -26.21 -16.11
C ALA A 358 -14.80 -24.72 -15.80
N PHE A 359 -14.66 -24.35 -14.52
CA PHE A 359 -14.47 -22.96 -14.10
C PHE A 359 -13.16 -22.38 -14.64
N ALA A 360 -12.06 -23.13 -14.56
CA ALA A 360 -10.78 -22.71 -15.13
C ALA A 360 -10.88 -22.52 -16.65
N LEU A 361 -11.53 -23.45 -17.35
CA LEU A 361 -11.75 -23.35 -18.80
C LEU A 361 -12.62 -22.15 -19.17
N ILE A 362 -13.75 -21.94 -18.48
CA ILE A 362 -14.63 -20.77 -18.64
C ILE A 362 -13.82 -19.49 -18.39
N THR A 363 -13.09 -19.41 -17.29
CA THR A 363 -12.27 -18.24 -16.96
C THR A 363 -11.24 -17.96 -18.05
N VAL A 364 -10.53 -18.98 -18.56
CA VAL A 364 -9.56 -18.79 -19.65
C VAL A 364 -10.26 -18.35 -20.94
N ILE A 365 -11.40 -18.93 -21.31
CA ILE A 365 -12.14 -18.55 -22.53
C ILE A 365 -12.66 -17.10 -22.44
N PHE A 366 -13.19 -16.70 -21.29
CA PHE A 366 -13.86 -15.40 -21.11
C PHE A 366 -12.95 -14.27 -20.63
N THR A 367 -11.71 -14.56 -20.21
CA THR A 367 -10.72 -13.53 -19.88
C THR A 367 -9.83 -13.15 -21.07
N THR A 368 -9.91 -13.87 -22.20
CA THR A 368 -9.18 -13.50 -23.42
C THR A 368 -9.65 -12.15 -23.96
N PRO A 369 -8.72 -11.27 -24.39
CA PRO A 369 -9.08 -10.06 -25.12
C PRO A 369 -9.89 -10.47 -26.35
N ASN A 370 -11.12 -9.99 -26.48
CA ASN A 370 -12.10 -10.26 -27.55
C ASN A 370 -13.11 -11.42 -27.34
N SER A 371 -13.32 -11.89 -26.11
CA SER A 371 -14.43 -12.81 -25.83
C SER A 371 -15.80 -12.15 -26.06
N PRO A 372 -16.77 -12.82 -26.70
CA PRO A 372 -18.11 -12.25 -26.96
C PRO A 372 -18.95 -12.04 -25.69
N VAL A 373 -18.57 -12.67 -24.57
CA VAL A 373 -19.17 -12.44 -23.25
C VAL A 373 -18.05 -11.98 -22.33
N ASN A 374 -17.81 -10.67 -22.27
CA ASN A 374 -16.78 -10.12 -21.40
C ASN A 374 -17.26 -10.20 -19.95
N LEU A 375 -16.48 -10.87 -19.10
CA LEU A 375 -16.69 -10.82 -17.65
C LEU A 375 -16.29 -9.44 -17.08
N TYR A 376 -15.50 -8.66 -17.83
CA TYR A 376 -15.06 -7.32 -17.44
C TYR A 376 -16.20 -6.32 -17.42
N ALA A 377 -16.05 -5.31 -16.55
CA ALA A 377 -16.91 -4.15 -16.59
C ALA A 377 -16.87 -3.50 -17.99
N PRO A 378 -17.99 -2.94 -18.50
CA PRO A 378 -17.96 -2.17 -19.73
C PRO A 378 -16.98 -0.98 -19.61
N PRO A 379 -16.30 -0.58 -20.70
CA PRO A 379 -15.48 0.63 -20.75
C PRO A 379 -16.14 1.84 -20.09
N GLY A 380 -15.49 2.43 -19.07
CA GLY A 380 -16.02 3.61 -18.37
C GLY A 380 -17.10 3.27 -17.33
N TYR A 381 -17.16 2.02 -16.86
CA TYR A 381 -18.01 1.61 -15.74
C TYR A 381 -17.84 2.51 -14.50
N GLY A 382 -16.60 2.90 -14.18
CA GLY A 382 -16.34 3.80 -13.04
C GLY A 382 -16.81 5.25 -13.23
N LEU A 383 -17.27 5.61 -14.44
CA LEU A 383 -17.82 6.93 -14.78
C LEU A 383 -19.36 6.96 -14.70
N GLN A 384 -20.04 5.85 -14.41
CA GLN A 384 -21.50 5.77 -14.52
C GLN A 384 -22.27 6.75 -13.62
N ASN A 385 -21.69 7.07 -12.45
CA ASN A 385 -22.29 8.03 -11.52
C ASN A 385 -21.78 9.47 -11.73
N ALA A 386 -20.81 9.67 -12.63
CA ALA A 386 -20.24 10.98 -12.87
C ALA A 386 -21.20 11.86 -13.69
N ILE A 387 -21.27 13.14 -13.34
CA ILE A 387 -21.86 14.18 -14.17
C ILE A 387 -20.90 14.42 -15.34
N PRO A 388 -21.32 14.19 -16.59
CA PRO A 388 -20.45 14.32 -17.74
C PRO A 388 -20.07 15.78 -17.97
N ALA A 389 -18.79 16.05 -18.07
CA ALA A 389 -18.24 17.38 -18.25
C ALA A 389 -16.95 17.26 -19.06
N ARG A 390 -16.96 17.74 -20.31
CA ARG A 390 -15.81 17.63 -21.21
C ARG A 390 -15.09 18.95 -21.36
N PHE A 391 -13.94 19.05 -20.70
CA PHE A 391 -13.06 20.21 -20.74
C PHE A 391 -11.62 19.78 -21.00
N ASP A 392 -11.08 20.14 -22.16
CA ASP A 392 -9.69 19.87 -22.52
C ASP A 392 -8.81 21.06 -22.13
N THR A 393 -7.53 20.81 -21.89
CA THR A 393 -6.53 21.86 -21.69
C THR A 393 -5.65 22.02 -22.94
N ASN A 394 -4.93 23.13 -23.04
CA ASN A 394 -3.99 23.37 -24.15
C ASN A 394 -2.86 22.32 -24.29
N VAL A 395 -2.70 21.42 -23.33
CA VAL A 395 -1.67 20.36 -23.33
C VAL A 395 -2.24 18.96 -23.61
N GLY A 396 -3.57 18.80 -23.69
CA GLY A 396 -4.25 17.52 -23.90
C GLY A 396 -4.54 16.73 -22.63
N LEU A 397 -4.62 17.39 -21.47
CA LEU A 397 -5.22 16.85 -20.25
C LEU A 397 -6.71 17.26 -20.23
N GLU A 398 -7.60 16.28 -20.22
CA GLU A 398 -9.05 16.48 -20.31
C GLU A 398 -9.75 16.03 -19.02
N ILE A 399 -10.76 16.79 -18.58
CA ILE A 399 -11.77 16.34 -17.62
C ILE A 399 -12.90 15.69 -18.42
N LEU A 400 -13.27 14.46 -18.05
CA LEU A 400 -14.38 13.68 -18.63
C LEU A 400 -15.70 13.89 -17.88
N GLY A 401 -15.61 14.17 -16.59
CA GLY A 401 -16.74 14.34 -15.70
C GLY A 401 -16.30 14.59 -14.27
N TYR A 402 -17.28 14.85 -13.41
CA TYR A 402 -17.07 15.03 -11.98
C TYR A 402 -18.24 14.46 -11.17
N ASP A 403 -18.00 14.21 -9.89
CA ASP A 403 -19.02 13.78 -8.93
C ASP A 403 -18.81 14.53 -7.61
N VAL A 404 -19.90 14.97 -6.98
CA VAL A 404 -19.86 15.69 -5.69
C VAL A 404 -20.85 15.01 -4.75
N ASP A 405 -20.34 14.49 -3.63
CA ASP A 405 -21.15 13.75 -2.65
C ASP A 405 -22.01 14.72 -1.84
N GLY A 406 -23.21 14.98 -2.36
CA GLY A 406 -24.19 15.91 -1.80
C GLY A 406 -24.01 17.35 -2.26
N THR A 407 -25.13 18.05 -2.48
CA THR A 407 -25.17 19.49 -2.80
C THR A 407 -25.58 20.34 -1.61
N GLU A 408 -25.94 19.72 -0.48
CA GLU A 408 -26.24 20.38 0.79
C GLU A 408 -25.26 19.89 1.86
N ALA A 409 -24.67 20.81 2.62
CA ALA A 409 -23.75 20.49 3.71
C ALA A 409 -23.90 21.46 4.88
N ARG A 410 -23.36 21.11 6.05
CA ARG A 410 -23.26 22.01 7.21
C ARG A 410 -21.82 22.43 7.46
N PRO A 411 -21.58 23.56 8.15
CA PRO A 411 -20.25 23.89 8.65
C PRO A 411 -19.66 22.72 9.46
N GLY A 412 -18.39 22.39 9.22
CA GLY A 412 -17.72 21.25 9.83
C GLY A 412 -17.88 19.92 9.08
N ASP A 413 -18.81 19.81 8.13
CA ASP A 413 -18.96 18.61 7.29
C ASP A 413 -17.77 18.43 6.33
N SER A 414 -17.67 17.23 5.75
CA SER A 414 -16.68 16.91 4.71
C SER A 414 -17.41 16.60 3.41
N VAL A 415 -17.15 17.39 2.37
CA VAL A 415 -17.70 17.19 1.02
C VAL A 415 -16.65 16.51 0.17
N GLN A 416 -17.03 15.39 -0.47
CA GLN A 416 -16.14 14.66 -1.36
C GLN A 416 -16.36 15.12 -2.81
N VAL A 417 -15.28 15.55 -3.47
CA VAL A 417 -15.28 15.95 -4.87
C VAL A 417 -14.40 14.96 -5.63
N THR A 418 -14.96 14.36 -6.69
CA THR A 418 -14.24 13.44 -7.56
C THR A 418 -14.18 14.01 -8.96
N LEU A 419 -12.98 14.17 -9.50
CA LEU A 419 -12.73 14.56 -10.89
C LEU A 419 -12.26 13.34 -11.67
N TYR A 420 -12.78 13.19 -12.89
CA TYR A 420 -12.36 12.13 -13.79
C TYR A 420 -11.57 12.72 -14.94
N TRP A 421 -10.28 12.40 -14.99
CA TRP A 421 -9.34 12.97 -15.95
C TRP A 421 -8.95 11.95 -17.02
N GLN A 422 -8.48 12.41 -18.17
CA GLN A 422 -7.91 11.58 -19.23
C GLN A 422 -6.80 12.33 -19.95
N ALA A 423 -5.73 11.62 -20.33
CA ALA A 423 -4.73 12.15 -21.24
C ALA A 423 -5.12 11.83 -22.69
N LEU A 424 -5.32 12.85 -23.52
CA LEU A 424 -5.61 12.69 -24.95
C LEU A 424 -4.35 12.38 -25.78
N ARG A 425 -3.18 12.70 -25.23
CA ARG A 425 -1.85 12.48 -25.82
C ARG A 425 -0.82 12.28 -24.71
N THR A 426 0.37 11.81 -25.04
CA THR A 426 1.48 11.73 -24.08
C THR A 426 1.80 13.13 -23.55
N LEU A 427 1.76 13.28 -22.22
CA LEU A 427 2.01 14.54 -21.54
C LEU A 427 3.51 14.68 -21.25
N ALA A 428 4.10 15.82 -21.62
CA ALA A 428 5.54 16.04 -21.49
C ALA A 428 6.00 16.40 -20.07
N ALA A 429 5.07 16.86 -19.22
CA ALA A 429 5.33 17.34 -17.87
C ALA A 429 4.35 16.71 -16.86
N ASN A 430 4.68 16.87 -15.58
CA ASN A 430 3.79 16.56 -14.47
C ASN A 430 3.02 17.82 -14.09
N TYR A 431 1.72 17.80 -14.35
CA TYR A 431 0.81 18.88 -13.99
C TYR A 431 0.27 18.65 -12.59
N GLN A 432 0.01 19.75 -11.88
CA GLN A 432 -0.61 19.73 -10.57
C GLN A 432 -1.96 20.42 -10.62
N VAL A 433 -2.91 19.95 -9.83
CA VAL A 433 -4.26 20.48 -9.73
C VAL A 433 -4.50 21.11 -8.37
N GLN A 434 -5.38 22.09 -8.33
CA GLN A 434 -5.90 22.70 -7.12
C GLN A 434 -7.40 22.86 -7.24
N ILE A 435 -8.12 22.45 -6.20
CA ILE A 435 -9.56 22.65 -6.06
C ILE A 435 -9.78 23.78 -5.07
N THR A 436 -10.60 24.75 -5.45
CA THR A 436 -10.96 25.91 -4.63
C THR A 436 -12.47 25.93 -4.40
N LEU A 437 -12.87 26.02 -3.13
CA LEU A 437 -14.23 26.37 -2.72
C LEU A 437 -14.31 27.87 -2.47
N ALA A 438 -15.17 28.56 -3.20
CA ALA A 438 -15.35 30.01 -3.08
C ALA A 438 -16.83 30.38 -2.95
N ASP A 439 -17.11 31.51 -2.29
CA ASP A 439 -18.47 32.05 -2.18
C ASP A 439 -19.00 32.47 -3.56
N TYR A 440 -20.23 32.06 -3.89
CA TYR A 440 -20.83 32.26 -5.22
C TYR A 440 -20.95 33.74 -5.61
N VAL A 441 -21.16 34.63 -4.63
CA VAL A 441 -21.44 36.05 -4.89
C VAL A 441 -20.16 36.89 -4.91
N THR A 442 -19.29 36.68 -3.94
CA THR A 442 -18.08 37.48 -3.72
C THR A 442 -16.84 36.89 -4.38
N GLY A 443 -16.84 35.59 -4.72
CA GLY A 443 -15.68 34.85 -5.22
C GLY A 443 -14.59 34.63 -4.17
N THR A 444 -14.87 34.89 -2.88
CA THR A 444 -13.89 34.75 -1.81
C THR A 444 -13.57 33.27 -1.57
N PRO A 445 -12.30 32.83 -1.64
CA PRO A 445 -11.94 31.44 -1.38
C PRO A 445 -11.99 31.14 0.12
N TYR A 446 -12.70 30.08 0.50
CA TYR A 446 -12.79 29.60 1.89
C TYR A 446 -11.98 28.32 2.13
N PHE A 447 -11.72 27.56 1.06
CA PHE A 447 -10.90 26.36 1.11
C PHE A 447 -10.14 26.21 -0.20
N GLN A 448 -8.88 25.77 -0.10
CA GLN A 448 -8.06 25.39 -1.25
C GLN A 448 -7.27 24.14 -0.91
N THR A 449 -7.28 23.15 -1.82
CA THR A 449 -6.38 22.01 -1.69
C THR A 449 -4.93 22.44 -1.89
N ALA A 450 -4.00 21.66 -1.32
CA ALA A 450 -2.61 21.76 -1.72
C ALA A 450 -2.48 21.31 -3.18
N LEU A 451 -1.49 21.88 -3.89
CA LEU A 451 -1.16 21.41 -5.22
C LEU A 451 -0.71 19.95 -5.16
N HIS A 452 -1.31 19.12 -6.00
CA HIS A 452 -1.00 17.70 -6.09
C HIS A 452 -1.16 17.20 -7.53
N ALA A 453 -0.52 16.08 -7.86
CA ALA A 453 -0.75 15.45 -9.16
C ALA A 453 -2.16 14.82 -9.15
N PRO A 454 -2.98 14.98 -10.20
CA PRO A 454 -4.32 14.41 -10.22
C PRO A 454 -4.25 12.88 -10.05
N GLY A 455 -5.08 12.33 -9.16
CA GLY A 455 -5.06 10.91 -8.79
C GLY A 455 -3.77 10.45 -8.11
N ASP A 456 -3.00 11.39 -7.53
CA ASP A 456 -1.69 11.19 -6.88
C ASP A 456 -0.67 10.43 -7.76
N TYR A 457 -0.77 10.60 -9.08
CA TYR A 457 0.07 9.89 -10.04
C TYR A 457 0.62 10.83 -11.13
N PRO A 458 1.95 10.83 -11.38
CA PRO A 458 2.56 11.77 -12.31
C PRO A 458 1.92 11.75 -13.71
N THR A 459 1.40 12.89 -14.17
CA THR A 459 0.68 12.99 -15.46
C THR A 459 1.53 12.62 -16.66
N SER A 460 2.86 12.78 -16.59
CA SER A 460 3.78 12.33 -17.64
C SER A 460 3.80 10.82 -17.86
N ARG A 461 3.38 10.04 -16.84
CA ARG A 461 3.28 8.56 -16.90
C ARG A 461 1.89 8.08 -17.31
N TRP A 462 0.95 8.99 -17.57
CA TRP A 462 -0.40 8.61 -17.95
C TRP A 462 -0.42 7.97 -19.33
N ARG A 463 -1.16 6.87 -19.42
CA ARG A 463 -1.45 6.25 -20.71
C ARG A 463 -2.59 7.01 -21.37
N THR A 464 -2.42 7.26 -22.65
CA THR A 464 -3.44 7.93 -23.46
C THR A 464 -4.75 7.15 -23.44
N TYR A 465 -5.86 7.86 -23.32
CA TYR A 465 -7.23 7.34 -23.31
C TYR A 465 -7.64 6.46 -22.13
N LEU A 466 -6.79 6.26 -21.13
CA LEU A 466 -7.22 5.73 -19.83
C LEU A 466 -7.62 6.88 -18.93
N TYR A 467 -8.65 6.69 -18.12
CA TYR A 467 -9.08 7.72 -17.18
C TYR A 467 -8.42 7.54 -15.82
N VAL A 468 -8.23 8.64 -15.12
CA VAL A 468 -7.75 8.69 -13.74
C VAL A 468 -8.84 9.29 -12.89
N LYS A 469 -9.17 8.60 -11.79
CA LYS A 469 -10.08 9.10 -10.77
C LYS A 469 -9.26 9.88 -9.75
N ASP A 470 -9.67 11.11 -9.50
CA ASP A 470 -8.99 12.05 -8.62
C ASP A 470 -9.98 12.50 -7.54
N THR A 471 -9.76 12.08 -6.29
CA THR A 471 -10.75 12.23 -5.22
C THR A 471 -10.21 13.09 -4.09
N ASP A 472 -10.83 14.25 -3.90
CA ASP A 472 -10.51 15.19 -2.84
C ASP A 472 -11.61 15.23 -1.78
N ARG A 473 -11.19 15.48 -0.53
CA ARG A 473 -12.10 15.78 0.59
C ARG A 473 -11.94 17.22 1.02
N ILE A 474 -12.97 18.01 0.81
CA ILE A 474 -13.06 19.40 1.25
C ILE A 474 -13.62 19.38 2.68
N GLN A 475 -12.78 19.70 3.66
CA GLN A 475 -13.23 19.88 5.04
C GLN A 475 -13.76 21.30 5.20
N LEU A 476 -15.07 21.43 5.40
CA LEU A 476 -15.71 22.74 5.55
C LEU A 476 -15.32 23.34 6.92
N PRO A 477 -14.85 24.61 6.96
CA PRO A 477 -14.57 25.27 8.24
C PRO A 477 -15.82 25.35 9.13
N ASP A 478 -15.68 25.17 10.44
CA ASP A 478 -16.79 25.36 11.39
C ASP A 478 -17.36 26.79 11.36
N SER A 479 -16.56 27.75 10.92
CA SER A 479 -16.92 29.16 10.77
C SER A 479 -17.45 29.52 9.37
N LEU A 480 -17.70 28.54 8.51
CA LEU A 480 -18.16 28.79 7.14
C LEU A 480 -19.57 29.41 7.18
N PRO A 481 -19.79 30.61 6.60
CA PRO A 481 -21.11 31.22 6.55
C PRO A 481 -22.12 30.36 5.77
N PHE A 482 -23.39 30.44 6.16
CA PHE A 482 -24.46 29.83 5.37
C PHE A 482 -24.63 30.57 4.03
N GLY A 483 -24.82 29.82 2.95
CA GLY A 483 -24.89 30.39 1.61
C GLY A 483 -24.53 29.38 0.54
N THR A 484 -24.47 29.86 -0.70
CA THR A 484 -24.16 29.05 -1.88
C THR A 484 -22.69 29.25 -2.25
N TYR A 485 -22.00 28.15 -2.51
CA TYR A 485 -20.58 28.13 -2.86
C TYR A 485 -20.36 27.45 -4.21
N GLU A 486 -19.30 27.86 -4.90
CA GLU A 486 -18.83 27.25 -6.14
C GLU A 486 -17.54 26.48 -5.91
N ILE A 487 -17.41 25.39 -6.66
CA ILE A 487 -16.21 24.58 -6.71
C ILE A 487 -15.51 24.86 -8.04
N SER A 488 -14.25 25.23 -7.97
CA SER A 488 -13.43 25.53 -9.15
C SER A 488 -12.13 24.73 -9.16
N VAL A 489 -11.61 24.47 -10.35
CA VAL A 489 -10.42 23.67 -10.61
C VAL A 489 -9.43 24.48 -11.42
N ASP A 490 -8.19 24.53 -10.93
CA ASP A 490 -7.04 25.12 -11.62
C ASP A 490 -5.99 24.03 -11.90
N VAL A 491 -5.33 24.09 -13.07
CA VAL A 491 -4.23 23.18 -13.43
C VAL A 491 -2.95 24.00 -13.66
N PHE A 492 -1.84 23.54 -13.11
CA PHE A 492 -0.54 24.21 -13.13
C PHE A 492 0.52 23.33 -13.76
N ASP A 493 1.41 23.93 -14.53
CA ASP A 493 2.69 23.33 -14.90
C ASP A 493 3.72 23.59 -13.78
N CYS A 494 4.16 22.52 -13.11
CA CYS A 494 5.00 22.57 -11.91
C CYS A 494 6.38 21.93 -12.12
N SER A 495 7.07 22.31 -13.18
CA SER A 495 8.44 21.83 -13.48
C SER A 495 9.42 23.00 -13.68
N PRO A 496 10.36 23.31 -12.75
CA PRO A 496 10.59 22.78 -11.38
C PRO A 496 9.94 23.61 -10.25
N ALA A 497 9.28 24.71 -10.61
CA ALA A 497 8.46 25.53 -9.72
C ALA A 497 7.10 25.72 -10.39
N CYS A 498 6.04 25.82 -9.59
CA CYS A 498 4.69 26.00 -10.13
C CYS A 498 4.57 27.35 -10.84
N GLY A 499 4.40 27.26 -12.15
CA GLY A 499 4.33 28.39 -13.07
C GLY A 499 2.90 28.70 -13.48
N ASN A 500 2.67 28.76 -14.79
CA ASN A 500 1.44 29.26 -15.37
C ASN A 500 0.26 28.29 -15.22
N ARG A 501 -0.93 28.85 -15.01
CA ARG A 501 -2.20 28.11 -15.11
C ARG A 501 -2.48 27.73 -16.56
N LEU A 502 -2.91 26.49 -16.77
CA LEU A 502 -3.35 26.02 -18.08
C LEU A 502 -4.72 26.63 -18.44
N THR A 503 -5.02 26.68 -19.73
CA THR A 503 -6.29 27.19 -20.24
C THR A 503 -7.20 26.03 -20.60
N PHE A 504 -8.45 26.10 -20.14
CA PHE A 504 -9.50 25.12 -20.45
C PHE A 504 -10.28 25.51 -21.70
N PHE A 505 -10.69 24.50 -22.46
CA PHE A 505 -11.52 24.59 -23.64
C PHE A 505 -12.69 23.62 -23.49
N ASN A 506 -13.90 24.06 -23.86
CA ASN A 506 -15.05 23.17 -23.87
C ASN A 506 -15.04 22.22 -25.08
N ALA A 507 -15.99 21.30 -25.15
CA ALA A 507 -16.13 20.34 -26.26
C ALA A 507 -16.27 20.98 -27.67
N ASN A 508 -16.64 22.27 -27.75
CA ASN A 508 -16.73 23.03 -29.01
C ASN A 508 -15.44 23.78 -29.35
N GLY A 509 -14.38 23.62 -28.54
CA GLY A 509 -13.11 24.33 -28.68
C GLY A 509 -13.13 25.79 -28.22
N GLN A 510 -14.17 26.22 -27.50
CA GLN A 510 -14.23 27.59 -26.96
C GLN A 510 -13.42 27.69 -25.67
N ASN A 511 -12.64 28.76 -25.53
CA ASN A 511 -11.87 29.05 -24.33
C ASN A 511 -12.80 29.38 -23.15
N VAL A 512 -12.67 28.61 -22.07
CA VAL A 512 -13.43 28.75 -20.82
C VAL A 512 -12.68 29.63 -19.81
N GLY A 513 -11.36 29.71 -19.92
CA GLY A 513 -10.47 30.47 -19.04
C GLY A 513 -9.42 29.58 -18.38
N GLN A 514 -8.73 30.15 -17.38
CA GLN A 514 -7.69 29.43 -16.61
C GLN A 514 -8.20 28.76 -15.33
N THR A 515 -9.44 29.09 -14.94
CA THR A 515 -10.13 28.53 -13.79
C THR A 515 -11.44 27.93 -14.28
N LEU A 516 -11.58 26.62 -14.11
CA LEU A 516 -12.78 25.90 -14.50
C LEU A 516 -13.74 25.85 -13.31
N VAL A 517 -14.85 26.57 -13.38
CA VAL A 517 -15.95 26.46 -12.41
C VAL A 517 -16.80 25.25 -12.77
N LEU A 518 -16.97 24.31 -11.85
CA LEU A 518 -17.83 23.16 -12.04
C LEU A 518 -19.30 23.63 -12.04
N PRO A 519 -20.17 23.14 -12.94
CA PRO A 519 -21.58 23.51 -12.98
C PRO A 519 -22.37 22.79 -11.88
N VAL A 520 -21.94 22.98 -10.62
CA VAL A 520 -22.56 22.48 -9.40
C VAL A 520 -22.37 23.50 -8.29
N HIS A 521 -23.40 23.67 -7.47
CA HIS A 521 -23.37 24.56 -6.32
C HIS A 521 -23.45 23.74 -5.03
N LEU A 522 -22.72 24.18 -4.02
CA LEU A 522 -22.78 23.63 -2.67
C LEU A 522 -23.52 24.61 -1.78
N ASP A 523 -24.69 24.21 -1.30
CA ASP A 523 -25.49 25.00 -0.37
C ASP A 523 -25.14 24.62 1.07
N VAL A 524 -24.59 25.58 1.81
CA VAL A 524 -24.25 25.43 3.22
C VAL A 524 -25.43 25.90 4.06
N VAL A 525 -26.07 24.94 4.73
CA VAL A 525 -27.29 25.15 5.52
C VAL A 525 -27.02 25.07 7.03
N PRO A 526 -27.94 25.56 7.87
CA PRO A 526 -27.80 25.53 9.34
C PRO A 526 -27.68 24.14 9.97
#